data_AF-A0A1V6NEY8-F1
#
_entry.id   AF-A0A1V6NEY8-F1
#
_cell.length_a   1.000
_cell.length_b   1.000
_cell.length_c   1.000
_cell.angle_alpha   90.00
_cell.angle_beta   90.00
_cell.angle_gamma   90.00
#
_symmetry.space_group_name_H-M   'P 1'
#
loop_
_entity.id
_entity.type
_entity.pdbx_description
1 polymer ?
#
loop_
_entity_poly.entity_id
_entity_poly.type
_entity_poly.pdbx_seq_one_letter_code
_entity_poly.pdbx_strand_id
1 'polypeptide(L)'
;MAPSEQSWVPPNRPAGIPTTTPDIPPATSTPARRYGKIQDEGAIRQRWLEDPTDPTCQIQPSTLTVDDLLIARWRIHTSYNNIPFQVAENAFALGYANRAVYKQTLTQNYAGGELGLAGCENMYDILVGKGLIIAEAMFRSDGPQFSQIARAYMQEVAEPQSLRHFYVCDIVNIDTKRFVEKVLYSSRNDLAWPPVCTAPLIWEYNTPEYQGLLGTRVGKCAVYLVLEIFPRGTYHIARIVTWDENCSIEIRFDIEPIPASLGSTG
;
A
#
# COMPACT_ATOMS: atom_id res chain seq x y z
N MET A 1 -0.94 23.47 -31.99
CA MET A 1 -2.12 23.18 -31.15
C MET A 1 -1.59 22.62 -29.84
N ALA A 2 -1.69 23.37 -28.75
CA ALA A 2 -1.35 22.87 -27.42
C ALA A 2 -2.41 21.84 -26.97
N PRO A 3 -2.06 20.72 -26.32
CA PRO A 3 -3.05 19.85 -25.72
C PRO A 3 -3.66 20.54 -24.50
N SER A 4 -4.99 20.54 -24.44
CA SER A 4 -5.76 21.10 -23.34
C SER A 4 -5.48 20.38 -22.02
N GLU A 5 -5.07 21.12 -20.99
CA GLU A 5 -5.08 20.70 -19.59
C GLU A 5 -6.52 20.35 -19.18
N GLN A 6 -6.89 19.08 -19.28
CA GLN A 6 -8.11 18.59 -18.64
C GLN A 6 -7.84 18.52 -17.13
N SER A 7 -8.46 19.42 -16.38
CA SER A 7 -8.52 19.36 -14.92
C SER A 7 -9.10 18.02 -14.51
N TRP A 8 -8.26 17.11 -14.02
CA TRP A 8 -8.71 15.84 -13.48
C TRP A 8 -9.45 16.10 -12.16
N VAL A 9 -10.74 15.78 -12.13
CA VAL A 9 -11.57 15.73 -10.93
C VAL A 9 -11.50 14.30 -10.39
N PRO A 10 -11.33 14.08 -9.08
CA PRO A 10 -11.30 12.74 -8.52
C PRO A 10 -12.57 11.97 -8.88
N PRO A 11 -12.47 10.66 -9.17
CA PRO A 11 -13.65 9.82 -9.41
C PRO A 11 -14.53 9.78 -8.15
N ASN A 12 -15.84 9.91 -8.36
CA ASN A 12 -16.83 9.86 -7.29
C ASN A 12 -16.84 8.49 -6.61
N ARG A 13 -17.06 8.52 -5.28
CA ARG A 13 -17.27 7.34 -4.43
C ARG A 13 -18.37 6.44 -5.03
N PRO A 14 -18.20 5.10 -5.07
CA PRO A 14 -19.27 4.19 -5.44
C PRO A 14 -20.52 4.40 -4.58
N ALA A 15 -21.69 4.48 -5.21
CA ALA A 15 -22.96 4.67 -4.53
C ALA A 15 -23.34 3.38 -3.77
N GLY A 16 -23.50 3.47 -2.45
CA GLY A 16 -23.99 2.36 -1.61
C GLY A 16 -23.24 2.13 -0.29
N ILE A 17 -22.16 2.87 -0.01
CA ILE A 17 -21.36 2.70 1.22
C ILE A 17 -21.84 3.69 2.30
N PRO A 18 -22.16 3.24 3.53
CA PRO A 18 -22.49 4.13 4.64
C PRO A 18 -21.40 5.20 4.85
N THR A 19 -21.82 6.47 4.82
CA THR A 19 -20.95 7.66 4.89
C THR A 19 -20.39 7.94 6.29
N THR A 20 -20.23 6.93 7.15
CA THR A 20 -19.68 7.16 8.49
C THR A 20 -18.16 7.06 8.44
N THR A 21 -17.51 7.99 7.72
CA THR A 21 -16.20 8.44 8.17
C THR A 21 -16.45 9.14 9.50
N PRO A 22 -15.95 8.63 10.64
CA PRO A 22 -16.24 9.27 11.91
C PRO A 22 -15.71 10.70 11.90
N ASP A 23 -16.58 11.69 12.19
CA ASP A 23 -16.20 13.07 12.58
C ASP A 23 -15.47 13.11 13.95
N ILE A 24 -14.95 11.97 14.39
CA ILE A 24 -14.34 11.74 15.70
C ILE A 24 -12.82 11.67 15.49
N PRO A 25 -12.01 12.27 16.39
CA PRO A 25 -10.56 12.34 16.23
C PRO A 25 -9.93 10.97 15.96
N PRO A 26 -8.79 10.90 15.25
CA PRO A 26 -8.06 9.66 15.11
C PRO A 26 -7.70 9.18 16.53
N ALA A 27 -7.96 7.92 16.79
CA ALA A 27 -7.55 7.18 17.99
C ALA A 27 -8.15 7.54 19.37
N THR A 28 -9.39 8.06 19.50
CA THR A 28 -10.03 8.09 20.84
C THR A 28 -10.62 6.74 21.28
N SER A 29 -10.87 5.80 20.36
CA SER A 29 -11.27 4.44 20.70
C SER A 29 -10.14 3.45 20.42
N THR A 30 -9.73 2.71 21.44
CA THR A 30 -8.84 1.56 21.29
C THR A 30 -9.67 0.38 20.78
N PRO A 31 -9.39 -0.19 19.59
CA PRO A 31 -10.16 -1.31 19.08
C PRO A 31 -10.01 -2.55 19.97
N ALA A 32 -11.01 -3.44 19.94
CA ALA A 32 -10.95 -4.69 20.68
C ALA A 32 -9.69 -5.49 20.29
N ARG A 33 -8.91 -5.95 21.28
CA ARG A 33 -7.70 -6.73 21.02
C ARG A 33 -8.07 -8.16 20.62
N ARG A 34 -8.17 -8.41 19.32
CA ARG A 34 -8.53 -9.72 18.74
C ARG A 34 -7.32 -10.49 18.23
N TYR A 35 -6.29 -9.82 17.74
CA TYR A 35 -5.17 -10.48 17.04
C TYR A 35 -3.82 -10.37 17.77
N GLY A 36 -3.81 -9.87 19.01
CA GLY A 36 -2.62 -9.81 19.85
C GLY A 36 -1.51 -8.97 19.22
N LYS A 37 -0.27 -9.47 19.25
CA LYS A 37 0.93 -8.71 18.86
C LYS A 37 0.84 -8.12 17.45
N ILE A 38 0.26 -8.82 16.48
CA ILE A 38 0.17 -8.30 15.10
C ILE A 38 -0.74 -7.06 15.05
N GLN A 39 -1.85 -7.06 15.81
CA GLN A 39 -2.71 -5.90 15.93
C GLN A 39 -2.02 -4.75 16.67
N ASP A 40 -1.29 -5.05 17.75
CA ASP A 40 -0.56 -4.03 18.52
C ASP A 40 0.50 -3.34 17.63
N GLU A 41 1.22 -4.11 16.81
CA GLU A 41 2.17 -3.56 15.84
C GLU A 41 1.50 -2.70 14.76
N GLY A 42 0.33 -3.12 14.28
CA GLY A 42 -0.44 -2.33 13.33
C GLY A 42 -1.02 -1.06 13.93
N ALA A 43 -1.44 -1.08 15.19
CA ALA A 43 -1.88 0.11 15.92
C ALA A 43 -0.73 1.12 16.09
N ILE A 44 0.50 0.65 16.35
CA ILE A 44 1.69 1.51 16.36
C ILE A 44 1.88 2.17 14.98
N ARG A 45 1.80 1.40 13.90
CA ARG A 45 1.99 1.90 12.53
C ARG A 45 0.88 2.85 12.08
N GLN A 46 -0.36 2.59 12.48
CA GLN A 46 -1.48 3.50 12.29
C GLN A 46 -1.18 4.86 12.95
N ARG A 47 -0.74 4.87 14.22
CA ARG A 47 -0.35 6.12 14.91
C ARG A 47 0.80 6.85 14.21
N TRP A 48 1.76 6.14 13.62
CA TRP A 48 2.84 6.79 12.86
C TRP A 48 2.34 7.65 11.69
N LEU A 49 1.24 7.23 11.05
CA LEU A 49 0.60 7.99 9.97
C LEU A 49 -0.13 9.24 10.50
N GLU A 50 -0.81 9.10 11.64
CA GLU A 50 -1.70 10.11 12.22
C GLU A 50 -0.95 11.18 13.03
N ASP A 51 -0.01 10.77 13.87
CA ASP A 51 0.69 11.65 14.80
C ASP A 51 2.05 12.03 14.20
N PRO A 52 2.26 13.29 13.77
CA PRO A 52 3.55 13.75 13.28
C PRO A 52 4.63 13.80 14.36
N THR A 53 4.26 13.78 15.63
CA THR A 53 5.16 13.91 16.79
C THR A 53 5.51 12.59 17.46
N ASP A 54 4.89 11.46 17.06
CA ASP A 54 5.16 10.15 17.68
C ASP A 54 6.68 9.84 17.57
N PRO A 55 7.40 9.74 18.72
CA PRO A 55 8.84 9.56 18.75
C PRO A 55 9.27 8.13 18.43
N THR A 56 8.34 7.19 18.35
CA THR A 56 8.61 5.78 18.04
C THR A 56 8.72 5.53 16.53
N CYS A 57 8.26 6.46 15.70
CA CYS A 57 8.38 6.37 14.25
C CYS A 57 9.82 6.68 13.82
N GLN A 58 10.53 5.67 13.32
CA GLN A 58 11.92 5.78 12.87
C GLN A 58 12.03 5.98 11.35
N ILE A 59 10.91 6.09 10.64
CA ILE A 59 10.91 6.24 9.18
C ILE A 59 11.22 7.69 8.84
N GLN A 60 12.28 7.86 8.07
CA GLN A 60 12.74 9.15 7.58
C GLN A 60 12.51 9.20 6.06
N PRO A 61 12.11 10.36 5.51
CA PRO A 61 11.99 10.53 4.06
C PRO A 61 13.31 10.21 3.36
N SER A 62 13.25 9.44 2.28
CA SER A 62 14.41 9.13 1.45
C SER A 62 14.55 10.12 0.30
N THR A 63 15.79 10.44 -0.04
CA THR A 63 16.13 11.18 -1.26
C THR A 63 16.47 10.28 -2.44
N LEU A 64 16.34 8.94 -2.29
CA LEU A 64 16.68 7.95 -3.32
C LEU A 64 15.98 8.27 -4.66
N THR A 65 16.77 8.36 -5.72
CA THR A 65 16.30 8.54 -7.09
C THR A 65 16.55 7.28 -7.94
N VAL A 66 15.97 7.24 -9.14
CA VAL A 66 16.28 6.18 -10.12
C VAL A 66 17.74 6.26 -10.58
N ASP A 67 18.30 7.47 -10.68
CA ASP A 67 19.72 7.66 -11.01
C ASP A 67 20.64 7.06 -9.94
N ASP A 68 20.30 7.18 -8.65
CA ASP A 68 21.06 6.55 -7.56
C ASP A 68 21.08 5.02 -7.71
N LEU A 69 19.95 4.42 -8.13
CA LEU A 69 19.87 2.99 -8.40
C LEU A 69 20.77 2.58 -9.57
N LEU A 70 20.77 3.36 -10.65
CA LEU A 70 21.64 3.13 -11.81
C LEU A 70 23.13 3.26 -11.46
N ILE A 71 23.50 4.28 -10.68
CA ILE A 71 24.87 4.48 -10.16
C ILE A 71 25.29 3.29 -9.29
N ALA A 72 24.37 2.80 -8.44
CA ALA A 72 24.56 1.61 -7.62
C ALA A 72 24.44 0.28 -8.41
N ARG A 73 24.39 0.34 -9.75
CA ARG A 73 24.37 -0.81 -10.67
C ARG A 73 23.17 -1.74 -10.50
N TRP A 74 22.03 -1.22 -10.07
CA TRP A 74 20.77 -1.95 -10.18
C TRP A 74 20.40 -2.14 -11.66
N ARG A 75 19.94 -3.33 -12.01
CA ARG A 75 19.36 -3.62 -13.33
C ARG A 75 17.93 -3.12 -13.33
N ILE A 76 17.61 -2.23 -14.27
CA ILE A 76 16.29 -1.61 -14.40
C ILE A 76 15.77 -1.89 -15.81
N HIS A 77 14.61 -2.54 -15.90
CA HIS A 77 13.89 -2.76 -17.15
C HIS A 77 12.51 -2.14 -17.05
N THR A 78 12.16 -1.25 -17.98
CA THR A 78 10.90 -0.52 -17.96
C THR A 78 10.11 -0.79 -19.24
N SER A 79 8.81 -0.98 -19.09
CA SER A 79 7.84 -1.08 -20.18
C SER A 79 6.53 -0.36 -19.83
N TYR A 80 5.67 -0.17 -20.82
CA TYR A 80 4.30 0.34 -20.60
C TYR A 80 3.32 -0.83 -20.68
N ASN A 81 2.55 -1.05 -19.61
CA ASN A 81 1.65 -2.19 -19.50
C ASN A 81 0.24 -1.75 -19.08
N ASN A 82 -0.73 -2.64 -19.32
CA ASN A 82 -2.07 -2.52 -18.74
C ASN A 82 -2.00 -2.86 -17.25
N ILE A 83 -3.04 -2.48 -16.50
CA ILE A 83 -3.21 -2.96 -15.12
C ILE A 83 -3.29 -4.49 -15.12
N PRO A 84 -2.60 -5.20 -14.21
CA PRO A 84 -2.63 -6.66 -14.12
C PRO A 84 -4.05 -7.18 -13.94
N PHE A 85 -4.38 -8.29 -14.58
CA PHE A 85 -5.74 -8.79 -14.64
C PHE A 85 -6.34 -9.05 -13.24
N GLN A 86 -5.50 -9.42 -12.27
CA GLN A 86 -5.89 -9.77 -10.90
C GLN A 86 -6.52 -8.61 -10.12
N VAL A 87 -6.17 -7.39 -10.49
CA VAL A 87 -6.64 -6.17 -9.82
C VAL A 87 -7.38 -5.24 -10.79
N ALA A 88 -7.49 -5.64 -12.06
CA ALA A 88 -8.01 -4.82 -13.15
C ALA A 88 -9.46 -4.39 -12.92
N GLU A 89 -10.37 -5.31 -12.61
CA GLU A 89 -11.78 -4.98 -12.37
C GLU A 89 -11.93 -3.96 -11.24
N ASN A 90 -11.21 -4.19 -10.14
CA ASN A 90 -11.22 -3.32 -8.98
C ASN A 90 -10.65 -1.92 -9.29
N ALA A 91 -9.55 -1.86 -10.04
CA ALA A 91 -8.94 -0.59 -10.44
C ALA A 91 -9.82 0.17 -11.46
N PHE A 92 -10.45 -0.52 -12.41
CA PHE A 92 -11.34 0.11 -13.39
C PHE A 92 -12.59 0.68 -12.73
N ALA A 93 -13.13 -0.01 -11.72
CA ALA A 93 -14.24 0.50 -10.90
C ALA A 93 -13.88 1.81 -10.16
N LEU A 94 -12.59 2.04 -9.89
CA LEU A 94 -12.07 3.29 -9.32
C LEU A 94 -11.69 4.34 -10.38
N GLY A 95 -11.98 4.09 -11.67
CA GLY A 95 -11.78 5.05 -12.75
C GLY A 95 -10.40 5.02 -13.41
N TYR A 96 -9.57 4.02 -13.11
CA TYR A 96 -8.30 3.84 -13.83
C TYR A 96 -8.55 3.34 -15.26
N ALA A 97 -7.73 3.82 -16.20
CA ALA A 97 -7.87 3.47 -17.61
C ALA A 97 -7.47 2.02 -17.89
N ASN A 98 -8.25 1.32 -18.70
CA ASN A 98 -7.88 0.03 -19.30
C ASN A 98 -7.04 0.24 -20.56
N ARG A 99 -5.82 0.73 -20.40
CA ARG A 99 -4.87 0.99 -21.49
C ARG A 99 -3.43 0.78 -21.00
N ALA A 100 -2.52 0.51 -21.93
CA ALA A 100 -1.09 0.36 -21.66
C ALA A 100 -0.42 1.73 -21.46
N VAL A 101 -0.83 2.44 -20.41
CA VAL A 101 -0.36 3.81 -20.08
C VAL A 101 0.42 3.85 -18.77
N TYR A 102 0.55 2.71 -18.09
CA TYR A 102 1.24 2.62 -16.80
C TYR A 102 2.67 2.15 -17.00
N LYS A 103 3.60 2.80 -16.30
CA LYS A 103 5.03 2.48 -16.37
C LYS A 103 5.31 1.34 -15.41
N GLN A 104 5.61 0.16 -15.94
CA GLN A 104 6.03 -0.99 -15.16
C GLN A 104 7.53 -1.14 -15.22
N THR A 105 8.16 -1.26 -14.05
CA THR A 105 9.60 -1.31 -13.92
C THR A 105 10.04 -2.47 -13.03
N LEU A 106 10.77 -3.41 -13.64
CA LEU A 106 11.48 -4.48 -12.97
C LEU A 106 12.86 -3.97 -12.54
N THR A 107 13.14 -4.05 -11.25
CA THR A 107 14.35 -3.52 -10.59
C THR A 107 15.04 -4.63 -9.83
N GLN A 108 16.26 -4.97 -10.22
CA GLN A 108 16.96 -6.15 -9.71
C GLN A 108 18.41 -5.86 -9.34
N ASN A 109 18.87 -6.48 -8.27
CA ASN A 109 20.28 -6.50 -7.88
C ASN A 109 20.56 -7.77 -7.06
N TYR A 110 21.78 -8.27 -7.10
CA TYR A 110 22.21 -9.36 -6.24
C TYR A 110 22.76 -8.82 -4.93
N ALA A 111 22.29 -9.38 -3.82
CA ALA A 111 22.74 -9.01 -2.49
C ALA A 111 24.25 -9.27 -2.34
N GLY A 112 24.95 -8.28 -1.78
CA GLY A 112 26.40 -8.34 -1.55
C GLY A 112 26.80 -8.86 -0.17
N GLY A 113 25.80 -9.23 0.65
CA GLY A 113 25.93 -9.50 2.08
C GLY A 113 26.60 -10.82 2.49
N GLU A 114 26.38 -11.20 3.77
CA GLU A 114 27.01 -12.34 4.44
C GLU A 114 26.70 -13.72 3.79
N LEU A 115 27.52 -14.73 4.12
CA LEU A 115 27.35 -16.12 3.71
C LEU A 115 25.92 -16.62 3.99
N GLY A 116 25.22 -17.02 2.92
CA GLY A 116 23.83 -17.50 2.95
C GLY A 116 22.80 -16.54 2.35
N LEU A 117 23.14 -15.26 2.21
CA LEU A 117 22.34 -14.25 1.52
C LEU A 117 23.05 -13.65 0.31
N ALA A 118 24.38 -13.79 0.22
CA ALA A 118 25.16 -13.42 -0.96
C ALA A 118 24.61 -14.09 -2.23
N GLY A 119 24.35 -13.29 -3.25
CA GLY A 119 23.79 -13.78 -4.52
C GLY A 119 22.27 -13.99 -4.52
N CYS A 120 21.56 -13.75 -3.41
CA CYS A 120 20.11 -13.63 -3.47
C CYS A 120 19.71 -12.42 -4.32
N GLU A 121 18.77 -12.60 -5.23
CA GLU A 121 18.29 -11.52 -6.08
C GLU A 121 17.25 -10.68 -5.33
N ASN A 122 17.58 -9.43 -5.02
CA ASN A 122 16.60 -8.40 -4.70
C ASN A 122 15.79 -8.12 -5.97
N MET A 123 14.47 -8.07 -5.84
CA MET A 123 13.58 -7.92 -6.97
C MET A 123 12.35 -7.09 -6.59
N TYR A 124 12.13 -6.03 -7.36
CA TYR A 124 10.93 -5.21 -7.30
C TYR A 124 10.31 -5.13 -8.68
N ASP A 125 9.05 -5.50 -8.80
CA ASP A 125 8.27 -5.30 -10.02
C ASP A 125 7.10 -4.39 -9.66
N ILE A 126 7.18 -3.15 -10.16
CA ILE A 126 6.30 -2.06 -9.74
C ILE A 126 5.72 -1.40 -10.98
N LEU A 127 4.39 -1.37 -11.05
CA LEU A 127 3.63 -0.61 -12.03
C LEU A 127 3.11 0.67 -11.40
N VAL A 128 3.34 1.79 -12.09
CA VAL A 128 3.06 3.14 -11.60
C VAL A 128 2.21 3.92 -12.61
N GLY A 129 1.23 4.64 -12.09
CA GLY A 129 0.46 5.66 -12.81
C GLY A 129 0.09 6.81 -11.89
N LYS A 130 -0.51 7.87 -12.45
CA LYS A 130 -1.00 8.98 -11.63
C LYS A 130 -2.01 8.45 -10.59
N GLY A 131 -1.68 8.63 -9.33
CA GLY A 131 -2.46 8.14 -8.20
C GLY A 131 -2.44 6.64 -7.91
N LEU A 132 -1.61 5.85 -8.62
CA LEU A 132 -1.64 4.38 -8.55
C LEU A 132 -0.24 3.79 -8.45
N ILE A 133 -0.06 2.88 -7.50
CA ILE A 133 1.09 1.97 -7.44
C ILE A 133 0.55 0.55 -7.33
N ILE A 134 1.09 -0.37 -8.13
CA ILE A 134 0.82 -1.80 -8.07
C ILE A 134 2.16 -2.51 -7.92
N ALA A 135 2.30 -3.33 -6.88
CA ALA A 135 3.48 -4.16 -6.68
C ALA A 135 3.16 -5.61 -7.05
N GLU A 136 3.82 -6.12 -8.08
CA GLU A 136 3.76 -7.54 -8.48
C GLU A 136 4.90 -8.35 -7.83
N ALA A 137 6.00 -7.70 -7.45
CA ALA A 137 7.06 -8.33 -6.66
C ALA A 137 7.71 -7.35 -5.68
N MET A 138 7.99 -7.83 -4.46
CA MET A 138 8.67 -7.07 -3.40
C MET A 138 9.58 -7.98 -2.57
N PHE A 139 10.71 -8.40 -3.15
CA PHE A 139 11.71 -9.20 -2.45
C PHE A 139 12.97 -8.39 -2.17
N ARG A 140 13.40 -8.41 -0.90
CA ARG A 140 14.56 -7.67 -0.40
C ARG A 140 15.33 -8.50 0.62
N SER A 141 16.59 -8.75 0.31
CA SER A 141 17.63 -9.23 1.21
C SER A 141 18.40 -8.04 1.81
N ASP A 142 18.87 -7.12 0.95
CA ASP A 142 19.60 -5.90 1.33
C ASP A 142 19.22 -4.70 0.43
N GLY A 143 19.91 -3.57 0.56
CA GLY A 143 19.67 -2.39 -0.27
C GLY A 143 18.45 -1.54 0.15
N PRO A 144 17.96 -0.64 -0.73
CA PRO A 144 16.83 0.24 -0.44
C PRO A 144 15.53 -0.51 -0.16
N GLN A 145 14.62 0.11 0.59
CA GLN A 145 13.29 -0.45 0.86
C GLN A 145 12.36 -0.28 -0.33
N PHE A 146 11.35 -1.16 -0.44
CA PHE A 146 10.29 -1.04 -1.45
C PHE A 146 9.69 0.37 -1.50
N SER A 147 9.35 0.96 -0.35
CA SER A 147 8.73 2.30 -0.27
C SER A 147 9.57 3.37 -0.95
N GLN A 148 10.90 3.30 -0.79
CA GLN A 148 11.84 4.28 -1.36
C GLN A 148 11.92 4.14 -2.88
N ILE A 149 11.97 2.90 -3.38
CA ILE A 149 12.01 2.61 -4.82
C ILE A 149 10.66 2.99 -5.47
N ALA A 150 9.55 2.63 -4.84
CA ALA A 150 8.22 2.99 -5.30
C ALA A 150 8.01 4.52 -5.36
N ARG A 151 8.49 5.28 -4.35
CA ARG A 151 8.49 6.74 -4.38
C ARG A 151 9.31 7.28 -5.55
N ALA A 152 10.51 6.74 -5.78
CA ALA A 152 11.38 7.15 -6.88
C ALA A 152 10.69 6.97 -8.25
N TYR A 153 10.05 5.81 -8.49
CA TYR A 153 9.29 5.59 -9.73
C TYR A 153 8.03 6.45 -9.83
N MET A 154 7.33 6.67 -8.72
CA MET A 154 6.20 7.60 -8.69
C MET A 154 6.63 8.99 -9.14
N GLN A 155 7.78 9.48 -8.65
CA GLN A 155 8.32 10.79 -9.00
C GLN A 155 8.68 10.93 -10.49
N GLU A 156 9.04 9.84 -11.19
CA GLU A 156 9.28 9.88 -12.64
C GLU A 156 8.00 9.97 -13.47
N VAL A 157 6.86 9.56 -12.91
CA VAL A 157 5.58 9.44 -13.65
C VAL A 157 4.61 10.57 -13.29
N ALA A 158 4.58 10.98 -12.02
CA ALA A 158 3.65 11.98 -11.50
C ALA A 158 4.19 12.61 -10.21
N GLU A 159 3.48 13.62 -9.68
CA GLU A 159 3.73 14.09 -8.32
C GLU A 159 3.50 12.93 -7.32
N PRO A 160 4.45 12.60 -6.43
CA PRO A 160 4.28 11.52 -5.46
C PRO A 160 2.99 11.63 -4.64
N GLN A 161 2.64 12.85 -4.22
CA GLN A 161 1.45 13.14 -3.42
C GLN A 161 0.13 12.92 -4.17
N SER A 162 0.18 12.61 -5.48
CA SER A 162 -1.01 12.17 -6.21
C SER A 162 -1.46 10.76 -5.83
N LEU A 163 -0.64 9.94 -5.16
CA LEU A 163 -0.96 8.56 -4.76
C LEU A 163 -2.32 8.48 -4.03
N ARG A 164 -3.20 7.58 -4.47
CA ARG A 164 -4.49 7.29 -3.83
C ARG A 164 -4.71 5.81 -3.56
N HIS A 165 -4.19 4.94 -4.42
CA HIS A 165 -4.35 3.50 -4.26
C HIS A 165 -3.01 2.78 -4.41
N PHE A 166 -2.75 1.87 -3.47
CA PHE A 166 -1.61 0.96 -3.52
C PHE A 166 -2.11 -0.48 -3.52
N TYR A 167 -1.74 -1.24 -4.54
CA TYR A 167 -2.06 -2.65 -4.68
C TYR A 167 -0.84 -3.53 -4.47
N VAL A 168 -1.05 -4.70 -3.89
CA VAL A 168 -0.07 -5.77 -3.84
C VAL A 168 -0.72 -7.01 -4.41
N CYS A 169 -0.13 -7.53 -5.48
CA CYS A 169 -0.64 -8.71 -6.16
C CYS A 169 0.02 -9.98 -5.65
N ASP A 170 -0.68 -11.11 -5.80
CA ASP A 170 -0.18 -12.46 -5.54
C ASP A 170 0.66 -12.57 -4.25
N ILE A 171 0.02 -12.34 -3.10
CA ILE A 171 0.74 -12.32 -1.83
C ILE A 171 1.22 -13.72 -1.45
N VAL A 172 2.49 -13.97 -1.76
CA VAL A 172 3.24 -15.16 -1.36
C VAL A 172 3.98 -14.99 -0.02
N ASN A 173 4.03 -13.76 0.52
CA ASN A 173 4.67 -13.50 1.80
C ASN A 173 3.98 -14.29 2.92
N ILE A 174 4.70 -15.24 3.52
CA ILE A 174 4.11 -16.23 4.44
C ILE A 174 3.46 -15.61 5.69
N ASP A 175 3.99 -14.49 6.18
CA ASP A 175 3.45 -13.77 7.35
C ASP A 175 2.08 -13.17 7.03
N THR A 176 2.01 -12.40 5.93
CA THR A 176 0.77 -11.76 5.47
C THR A 176 -0.24 -12.80 5.02
N LYS A 177 0.18 -13.76 4.19
CA LYS A 177 -0.65 -14.86 3.69
C LYS A 177 -1.27 -15.64 4.84
N ARG A 178 -0.47 -16.08 5.82
CA ARG A 178 -0.98 -16.83 6.97
C ARG A 178 -1.97 -16.02 7.80
N PHE A 179 -1.70 -14.73 8.02
CA PHE A 179 -2.64 -13.87 8.73
C PHE A 179 -3.98 -13.79 7.99
N VAL A 180 -3.97 -13.54 6.69
CA VAL A 180 -5.19 -13.44 5.89
C VAL A 180 -5.94 -14.78 5.86
N GLU A 181 -5.30 -15.87 5.44
CA GLU A 181 -5.99 -17.16 5.23
C GLU A 181 -6.43 -17.86 6.51
N LYS A 182 -5.66 -17.74 7.60
CA LYS A 182 -5.85 -18.56 8.81
C LYS A 182 -6.40 -17.78 9.99
N VAL A 183 -6.30 -16.45 9.98
CA VAL A 183 -6.70 -15.61 11.10
C VAL A 183 -7.83 -14.67 10.70
N LEU A 184 -7.68 -13.96 9.59
CA LEU A 184 -8.65 -12.98 9.12
C LEU A 184 -9.88 -13.65 8.49
N TYR A 185 -9.67 -14.57 7.54
CA TYR A 185 -10.72 -15.37 6.93
C TYR A 185 -10.94 -16.67 7.69
N SER A 186 -11.41 -16.53 8.93
CA SER A 186 -11.66 -17.67 9.83
C SER A 186 -13.07 -17.62 10.41
N SER A 187 -13.54 -18.77 10.91
CA SER A 187 -14.84 -18.89 11.56
C SER A 187 -15.00 -17.97 12.78
N ARG A 188 -13.89 -17.50 13.37
CA ARG A 188 -13.92 -16.50 14.43
C ARG A 188 -14.45 -15.13 13.97
N ASN A 189 -14.35 -14.84 12.68
CA ASN A 189 -14.82 -13.61 12.07
C ASN A 189 -16.02 -13.89 11.14
N ASP A 190 -16.65 -15.06 11.27
CA ASP A 190 -17.74 -15.53 10.40
C ASP A 190 -17.37 -15.57 8.90
N LEU A 191 -16.10 -15.87 8.63
CA LEU A 191 -15.53 -15.95 7.29
C LEU A 191 -14.85 -17.31 7.06
N ALA A 192 -14.55 -17.61 5.80
CA ALA A 192 -13.78 -18.78 5.41
C ALA A 192 -12.79 -18.42 4.30
N TRP A 193 -11.68 -19.14 4.24
CA TRP A 193 -10.74 -19.10 3.13
C TRP A 193 -10.76 -20.42 2.34
N PRO A 194 -10.84 -20.38 1.00
CA PRO A 194 -11.06 -19.19 0.17
C PRO A 194 -12.43 -18.54 0.47
N PRO A 195 -12.59 -17.23 0.20
CA PRO A 195 -13.85 -16.53 0.40
C PRO A 195 -14.99 -17.23 -0.34
N VAL A 196 -16.15 -17.39 0.33
CA VAL A 196 -17.35 -17.96 -0.33
C VAL A 196 -17.98 -16.95 -1.30
N CYS A 197 -17.81 -15.66 -1.02
CA CYS A 197 -18.21 -14.57 -1.89
C CYS A 197 -16.95 -14.00 -2.56
N THR A 198 -17.00 -13.85 -3.88
CA THR A 198 -15.90 -13.26 -4.68
C THR A 198 -15.85 -11.73 -4.55
N ALA A 199 -16.82 -11.11 -3.86
CA ALA A 199 -16.80 -9.68 -3.64
C ALA A 199 -15.63 -9.31 -2.70
N PRO A 200 -14.86 -8.25 -3.02
CA PRO A 200 -13.81 -7.78 -2.14
C PRO A 200 -14.34 -7.39 -0.76
N LEU A 201 -13.65 -7.83 0.30
CA LEU A 201 -13.96 -7.44 1.67
C LEU A 201 -13.22 -6.15 2.02
N ILE A 202 -13.94 -5.25 2.70
CA ILE A 202 -13.43 -3.95 3.12
C ILE A 202 -13.20 -3.98 4.63
N TRP A 203 -11.99 -3.64 5.03
CA TRP A 203 -11.58 -3.50 6.42
C TRP A 203 -11.46 -2.02 6.75
N GLU A 204 -12.48 -1.53 7.45
CA GLU A 204 -12.60 -0.12 7.79
C GLU A 204 -11.52 0.33 8.77
N TYR A 205 -11.17 1.61 8.66
CA TYR A 205 -10.20 2.26 9.52
C TYR A 205 -10.47 2.03 11.01
N ASN A 206 -9.38 1.87 11.78
CA ASN A 206 -9.42 1.68 13.23
C ASN A 206 -10.28 0.49 13.70
N THR A 207 -10.43 -0.54 12.86
CA THR A 207 -10.97 -1.85 13.28
C THR A 207 -9.83 -2.78 13.72
N PRO A 208 -10.12 -3.82 14.53
CA PRO A 208 -9.12 -4.82 14.89
C PRO A 208 -8.47 -5.49 13.66
N GLU A 209 -9.26 -5.76 12.63
CA GLU A 209 -8.86 -6.39 11.38
C GLU A 209 -7.93 -5.50 10.56
N TYR A 210 -8.30 -4.23 10.43
CA TYR A 210 -7.47 -3.20 9.81
C TYR A 210 -6.10 -3.10 10.50
N GLN A 211 -6.08 -3.01 11.83
CA GLN A 211 -4.84 -2.99 12.60
C GLN A 211 -4.07 -4.30 12.45
N GLY A 212 -4.74 -5.45 12.43
CA GLY A 212 -4.11 -6.73 12.14
C GLY A 212 -3.40 -6.75 10.78
N LEU A 213 -4.04 -6.21 9.74
CA LEU A 213 -3.48 -6.10 8.39
C LEU A 213 -2.28 -5.15 8.33
N LEU A 214 -2.36 -3.97 8.96
CA LEU A 214 -1.19 -3.08 9.11
C LEU A 214 -0.05 -3.70 9.92
N GLY A 215 -0.39 -4.66 10.78
CA GLY A 215 0.53 -5.49 11.54
C GLY A 215 1.41 -6.42 10.69
N THR A 216 0.92 -6.83 9.51
CA THR A 216 1.62 -7.77 8.62
C THR A 216 2.82 -7.14 7.91
N ARG A 217 3.68 -7.97 7.30
CA ARG A 217 4.76 -7.48 6.43
C ARG A 217 4.28 -6.61 5.26
N VAL A 218 3.19 -6.95 4.59
CA VAL A 218 2.66 -6.14 3.49
C VAL A 218 2.05 -4.84 4.00
N GLY A 219 1.29 -4.89 5.10
CA GLY A 219 0.75 -3.68 5.74
C GLY A 219 1.85 -2.71 6.19
N LYS A 220 2.97 -3.25 6.71
CA LYS A 220 4.17 -2.46 7.02
C LYS A 220 4.73 -1.76 5.78
N CYS A 221 4.82 -2.44 4.62
CA CYS A 221 5.24 -1.81 3.37
C CYS A 221 4.31 -0.67 2.95
N ALA A 222 2.99 -0.85 3.07
CA ALA A 222 2.00 0.18 2.75
C ALA A 222 2.15 1.42 3.64
N VAL A 223 2.30 1.23 4.96
CA VAL A 223 2.53 2.33 5.90
C VAL A 223 3.82 3.07 5.54
N TYR A 224 4.89 2.34 5.24
CA TYR A 224 6.19 2.94 4.93
C TYR A 224 6.12 3.71 3.61
N LEU A 225 5.36 3.23 2.63
CA LEU A 225 5.11 3.94 1.39
C LEU A 225 4.37 5.27 1.63
N VAL A 226 3.34 5.28 2.48
CA VAL A 226 2.62 6.51 2.83
C VAL A 226 3.55 7.50 3.54
N LEU A 227 4.34 7.04 4.51
CA LEU A 227 5.31 7.88 5.24
C LEU A 227 6.44 8.41 4.36
N GLU A 228 6.77 7.71 3.28
CA GLU A 228 7.80 8.08 2.32
C GLU A 228 7.29 9.11 1.31
N ILE A 229 5.99 9.10 0.99
CA ILE A 229 5.37 10.01 0.01
C ILE A 229 4.79 11.27 0.65
N PHE A 230 4.17 11.13 1.83
CA PHE A 230 3.40 12.18 2.48
C PHE A 230 4.05 12.60 3.80
N PRO A 231 4.04 13.89 4.15
CA PRO A 231 4.39 14.31 5.50
C PRO A 231 3.50 13.60 6.54
N ARG A 232 4.07 13.24 7.68
CA ARG A 232 3.32 12.62 8.77
C ARG A 232 2.15 13.52 9.21
N GLY A 233 1.04 12.91 9.62
CA GLY A 233 -0.16 13.62 10.04
C GLY A 233 -0.95 14.28 8.91
N THR A 234 -0.62 14.01 7.63
CA THR A 234 -1.34 14.60 6.49
C THR A 234 -2.19 13.61 5.71
N TYR A 235 -1.79 12.33 5.66
CA TYR A 235 -2.50 11.27 4.96
C TYR A 235 -2.51 10.00 5.81
N HIS A 236 -3.54 9.19 5.61
CA HIS A 236 -3.70 7.90 6.27
C HIS A 236 -4.21 6.86 5.29
N ILE A 237 -4.10 5.59 5.67
CA ILE A 237 -4.76 4.49 4.96
C ILE A 237 -6.20 4.43 5.47
N ALA A 238 -7.16 4.90 4.67
CA ALA A 238 -8.56 5.02 5.08
C ALA A 238 -9.29 3.67 5.11
N ARG A 239 -8.88 2.72 4.27
CA ARG A 239 -9.39 1.35 4.28
C ARG A 239 -8.41 0.40 3.62
N ILE A 240 -8.52 -0.88 3.99
CA ILE A 240 -7.77 -1.97 3.37
C ILE A 240 -8.78 -2.91 2.75
N VAL A 241 -8.56 -3.35 1.52
CA VAL A 241 -9.47 -4.24 0.80
C VAL A 241 -8.72 -5.51 0.46
N THR A 242 -9.33 -6.66 0.73
CA THR A 242 -8.76 -7.97 0.41
C THR A 242 -9.74 -8.82 -0.39
N TRP A 243 -9.24 -9.56 -1.36
CA TRP A 243 -10.00 -10.53 -2.14
C TRP A 243 -9.11 -11.70 -2.56
N ASP A 244 -9.74 -12.75 -3.04
CA ASP A 244 -9.03 -13.81 -3.76
C ASP A 244 -9.19 -13.62 -5.27
N GLU A 245 -8.12 -13.90 -6.00
CA GLU A 245 -8.16 -14.07 -7.44
C GLU A 245 -7.34 -15.32 -7.78
N ASN A 246 -7.96 -16.33 -8.41
CA ASN A 246 -7.31 -17.60 -8.76
C ASN A 246 -6.47 -18.20 -7.62
N CYS A 247 -7.04 -18.28 -6.41
CA CYS A 247 -6.39 -18.78 -5.20
C CYS A 247 -5.19 -17.95 -4.70
N SER A 248 -5.02 -16.73 -5.21
CA SER A 248 -4.00 -15.77 -4.79
C SER A 248 -4.66 -14.66 -4.00
N ILE A 249 -3.96 -14.15 -2.98
CA ILE A 249 -4.48 -13.07 -2.13
C ILE A 249 -4.06 -11.76 -2.75
N GLU A 250 -5.03 -10.91 -3.00
CA GLU A 250 -4.85 -9.57 -3.51
C GLU A 250 -5.22 -8.56 -2.42
N ILE A 251 -4.42 -7.51 -2.25
CA ILE A 251 -4.68 -6.46 -1.26
C ILE A 251 -4.56 -5.08 -1.89
N ARG A 252 -5.51 -4.21 -1.55
CA ARG A 252 -5.50 -2.79 -1.88
C ARG A 252 -5.54 -1.94 -0.61
N PHE A 253 -4.77 -0.85 -0.61
CA PHE A 253 -4.77 0.18 0.41
C PHE A 253 -5.28 1.48 -0.21
N ASP A 254 -6.35 2.04 0.37
CA ASP A 254 -6.89 3.33 -0.05
C ASP A 254 -6.28 4.43 0.83
N ILE A 255 -5.72 5.45 0.22
CA ILE A 255 -4.96 6.51 0.87
C ILE A 255 -5.70 7.84 0.70
N GLU A 256 -6.07 8.45 1.83
CA GLU A 256 -6.87 9.67 1.87
C GLU A 256 -6.21 10.72 2.79
N PRO A 257 -6.38 12.03 2.50
CA PRO A 257 -5.96 13.08 3.42
C PRO A 257 -6.63 12.93 4.78
N ILE A 258 -5.93 13.31 5.84
CA ILE A 258 -6.53 13.44 7.17
C ILE A 258 -7.35 14.75 7.20
N PRO A 259 -8.64 14.72 7.60
CA PRO A 259 -9.48 15.92 7.65
C PRO A 259 -8.87 17.02 8.54
N ALA A 260 -8.92 18.27 8.07
CA ALA A 260 -8.30 19.42 8.75
C ALA A 260 -8.98 19.86 10.06
N SER A 261 -10.11 19.26 10.46
CA SER A 261 -10.76 19.46 11.76
C SER A 261 -9.91 19.02 12.97
N LEU A 262 -8.68 18.57 12.71
CA LEU A 262 -7.70 18.07 13.67
C LEU A 262 -6.45 18.96 13.83
N GLY A 263 -6.41 20.12 13.16
CA GLY A 263 -5.23 21.00 13.13
C GLY A 263 -5.30 22.24 14.02
N SER A 264 -6.35 22.44 14.82
CA SER A 264 -6.45 23.64 15.68
C SER A 264 -7.15 23.40 17.00
N THR A 265 -6.39 23.01 18.02
CA THR A 265 -6.59 23.53 19.37
C THR A 265 -5.22 24.00 19.85
N GLY A 266 -5.12 25.32 20.07
CA GLY A 266 -3.88 26.03 20.38
C GLY A 266 -3.35 25.81 21.79
#